data_AF-A0A5B2VJW5-F1
#
_entry.id   AF-A0A5B2VJW5-F1
#
_cell.length_a   1.000
_cell.length_b   1.000
_cell.length_c   1.000
_cell.angle_alpha   90.00
_cell.angle_beta   90.00
_cell.angle_gamma   90.00
#
_symmetry.space_group_name_H-M   'P 1'
#
loop_
_entity.id
_entity.type
_entity.pdbx_description
1 polymer ?
#
loop_
_entity_poly.entity_id
_entity_poly.type
_entity_poly.pdbx_seq_one_letter_code
_entity_poly.pdbx_strand_id
1 'polypeptide(L)'
;MATINLFSSGIFLHITGIALLAGGTVGSFVTLRQLWKYLPADQQKATVVFKITAAYSLFFRIGGALMLISGFMLLRAFQFAVSKQSWFEIKMGLIVLMILNITLLGAPGTKRLGVLLESPTADMLQLSSAKRRMDLFYILQVAILLLIFVLGVFKFQ
;
A
#
# COMPACT_ATOMS: atom_id res chain seq x y z
N MET A 1 -8.08 -22.76 -25.06
CA MET A 1 -8.23 -21.30 -25.24
C MET A 1 -8.64 -20.58 -23.96
N ALA A 2 -9.70 -21.01 -23.25
CA ALA A 2 -10.18 -20.33 -22.04
C ALA A 2 -9.13 -20.21 -20.90
N THR A 3 -8.30 -21.23 -20.68
CA THR A 3 -7.23 -21.24 -19.66
C THR A 3 -6.07 -20.29 -19.99
N ILE A 4 -5.70 -20.17 -21.27
CA ILE A 4 -4.66 -19.24 -21.75
C ILE A 4 -5.12 -17.79 -21.54
N ASN A 5 -6.40 -17.49 -21.81
CA ASN A 5 -6.97 -16.17 -21.60
C ASN A 5 -7.07 -15.81 -20.10
N LEU A 6 -7.37 -16.78 -19.24
CA LEU A 6 -7.43 -16.59 -17.79
C LEU A 6 -6.05 -16.28 -17.19
N PHE A 7 -5.02 -17.01 -17.61
CA PHE A 7 -3.65 -16.80 -17.16
C PHE A 7 -3.11 -15.43 -17.57
N SER A 8 -3.20 -15.08 -18.85
CA SER A 8 -2.70 -13.79 -19.37
C SER A 8 -3.42 -12.61 -18.73
N SER A 9 -4.75 -12.69 -18.61
CA SER A 9 -5.55 -11.65 -17.91
C SER A 9 -5.17 -11.56 -16.43
N GLY A 10 -4.97 -12.72 -15.78
CA GLY A 10 -4.53 -12.78 -14.37
C GLY A 10 -3.19 -12.08 -14.18
N ILE A 11 -2.18 -12.37 -15.01
CA ILE A 11 -0.87 -11.70 -14.93
C ILE A 11 -1.01 -10.20 -15.15
N PHE A 12 -1.73 -9.80 -16.20
CA PHE A 12 -1.91 -8.38 -16.52
C PHE A 12 -2.54 -7.61 -15.35
N LEU A 13 -3.62 -8.14 -14.79
CA LEU A 13 -4.29 -7.54 -13.62
C LEU A 13 -3.39 -7.56 -12.38
N HIS A 14 -2.57 -8.59 -12.20
CA HIS A 14 -1.66 -8.69 -11.07
C HIS A 14 -0.55 -7.64 -11.11
N ILE A 15 0.10 -7.49 -12.26
CA ILE A 15 1.14 -6.47 -12.48
C ILE A 15 0.53 -5.07 -12.33
N THR A 16 -0.66 -4.85 -12.90
CA THR A 16 -1.39 -3.58 -12.74
C THR A 16 -1.70 -3.29 -11.27
N GLY A 17 -2.16 -4.29 -10.51
CA GLY A 17 -2.42 -4.17 -9.08
C GLY A 17 -1.17 -3.79 -8.28
N ILE A 18 -0.05 -4.45 -8.55
CA ILE A 18 1.25 -4.14 -7.92
C ILE A 18 1.70 -2.72 -8.29
N ALA A 19 1.60 -2.33 -9.56
CA ALA A 19 1.99 -1.00 -10.03
C ALA A 19 1.17 0.11 -9.35
N LEU A 20 -0.15 -0.09 -9.20
CA LEU A 20 -1.02 0.85 -8.49
C LEU A 20 -0.67 0.94 -7.00
N LEU A 21 -0.38 -0.18 -6.35
CA LEU A 21 0.04 -0.19 -4.94
C LEU A 21 1.39 0.50 -4.74
N ALA A 22 2.37 0.21 -5.61
CA ALA A 22 3.68 0.83 -5.56
C ALA A 22 3.60 2.34 -5.85
N GLY A 23 2.91 2.73 -6.92
CA GLY A 23 2.69 4.13 -7.29
C GLY A 23 1.91 4.90 -6.23
N GLY A 24 0.87 4.29 -5.65
CA GLY A 24 0.12 4.84 -4.52
C GLY A 24 0.99 5.03 -3.28
N THR A 25 1.85 4.07 -2.96
CA THR A 25 2.78 4.14 -1.82
C THR A 25 3.80 5.26 -2.01
N VAL A 26 4.47 5.31 -3.16
CA VAL A 26 5.49 6.32 -3.45
C VAL A 26 4.87 7.71 -3.53
N GLY A 27 3.76 7.87 -4.27
CA GLY A 27 3.08 9.16 -4.41
C GLY A 27 2.56 9.70 -3.07
N SER A 28 1.98 8.82 -2.25
CA SER A 28 1.51 9.17 -0.91
C SER A 28 2.67 9.51 0.04
N PHE A 29 3.80 8.80 -0.05
CA PHE A 29 5.00 9.12 0.73
C PHE A 29 5.59 10.49 0.35
N VAL A 30 5.71 10.79 -0.95
CA VAL A 30 6.25 12.06 -1.44
C VAL A 30 5.36 13.22 -1.00
N THR A 31 4.04 13.10 -1.17
CA THR A 31 3.09 14.13 -0.74
C THR A 31 3.07 14.29 0.78
N LEU A 32 3.21 13.22 1.54
CA LEU A 32 3.37 13.31 2.99
C LEU A 32 4.68 14.02 3.39
N ARG A 33 5.79 13.81 2.68
CA ARG A 33 7.04 14.57 2.93
C ARG A 33 6.86 16.06 2.66
N GLN A 34 6.11 16.41 1.61
CA GLN A 34 5.75 17.81 1.33
C GLN A 34 4.84 18.40 2.42
N LEU A 35 3.87 17.63 2.92
CA LEU A 35 3.02 18.03 4.05
C LEU A 35 3.86 18.50 5.24
N TRP A 36 4.81 17.67 5.68
CA TRP A 36 5.67 17.99 6.83
C TRP A 36 6.52 19.24 6.62
N LYS A 37 6.85 19.58 5.37
CA LYS A 37 7.59 20.79 5.02
C LYS A 37 6.71 22.05 5.07
N TYR A 38 5.46 21.96 4.64
CA TYR A 38 4.54 23.11 4.64
C TYR A 38 3.90 23.36 5.99
N LEU A 39 3.74 22.33 6.82
CA LEU A 39 3.08 22.43 8.11
C LEU A 39 3.58 23.55 9.05
N PRO A 40 4.90 23.81 9.21
CA PRO A 40 5.37 24.92 10.04
C PRO A 40 5.23 26.30 9.38
N ALA A 41 5.08 26.38 8.06
CA ALA A 41 5.09 27.63 7.30
C ALA A 41 3.69 28.11 6.90
N ASP A 42 2.80 27.18 6.56
CA ASP A 42 1.48 27.45 6.01
C ASP A 42 0.55 26.24 6.22
N GLN A 43 -0.28 26.31 7.26
CA GLN A 43 -1.23 25.25 7.60
C GLN A 43 -2.28 25.04 6.51
N GLN A 44 -2.68 26.09 5.79
CA GLN A 44 -3.68 25.98 4.72
C GLN A 44 -3.11 25.18 3.54
N LYS A 45 -1.87 25.46 3.13
CA LYS A 45 -1.16 24.65 2.13
C LYS A 45 -0.97 23.20 2.60
N ALA A 46 -0.62 22.98 3.87
CA ALA A 46 -0.49 21.63 4.41
C ALA A 46 -1.82 20.85 4.30
N THR A 47 -2.95 21.45 4.67
CA THR A 47 -4.27 20.82 4.54
C THR A 47 -4.62 20.44 3.09
N VAL A 48 -4.25 21.28 2.12
CA VAL A 48 -4.44 20.95 0.69
C VAL A 48 -3.58 19.75 0.28
N VAL A 49 -2.30 19.72 0.67
CA VAL A 49 -1.40 18.59 0.39
C VAL A 49 -1.88 17.30 1.08
N PHE A 50 -2.47 17.40 2.27
CA PHE A 50 -3.05 16.26 2.97
C PHE A 50 -4.22 15.64 2.18
N LYS A 51 -5.11 16.46 1.60
CA LYS A 51 -6.21 15.96 0.76
C LYS A 51 -5.69 15.18 -0.46
N ILE A 52 -4.61 15.65 -1.07
CA ILE A 52 -3.94 14.94 -2.17
C ILE A 52 -3.35 13.61 -1.66
N THR A 53 -2.69 13.63 -0.49
CA THR A 53 -2.15 12.42 0.15
C THR A 53 -3.25 11.38 0.40
N ALA A 54 -4.42 11.83 0.87
CA ALA A 54 -5.58 10.98 1.11
C ALA A 54 -6.21 10.42 -0.18
N ALA A 55 -6.14 11.16 -1.30
CA ALA A 55 -6.61 10.67 -2.59
C ALA A 55 -5.82 9.42 -3.06
N TYR A 56 -4.55 9.28 -2.67
CA TYR A 56 -3.77 8.07 -2.96
C TYR A 56 -4.35 6.80 -2.30
N SER A 57 -5.19 6.92 -1.27
CA SER A 57 -5.92 5.78 -0.69
C SER A 57 -6.78 5.04 -1.72
N LEU A 58 -7.23 5.72 -2.78
CA LEU A 58 -7.97 5.11 -3.88
C LEU A 58 -7.09 4.10 -4.65
N PHE A 59 -5.83 4.44 -4.92
CA PHE A 59 -4.87 3.55 -5.57
C PHE A 59 -4.62 2.29 -4.73
N PHE A 60 -4.56 2.43 -3.41
CA PHE A 60 -4.44 1.29 -2.51
C PHE A 60 -5.66 0.36 -2.57
N ARG A 61 -6.87 0.93 -2.59
CA ARG A 61 -8.11 0.14 -2.66
C ARG A 61 -8.22 -0.60 -3.99
N ILE A 62 -8.02 0.10 -5.11
CA ILE A 62 -8.13 -0.48 -6.46
C ILE A 62 -7.00 -1.48 -6.68
N GLY A 63 -5.75 -1.11 -6.38
CA GLY A 63 -4.58 -1.98 -6.53
C GLY A 63 -4.66 -3.23 -5.65
N GLY A 64 -5.15 -3.09 -4.41
CA GLY A 64 -5.38 -4.21 -3.49
C GLY A 64 -6.46 -5.16 -4.02
N ALA A 65 -7.60 -4.65 -4.48
CA ALA A 65 -8.66 -5.45 -5.07
C ALA A 65 -8.16 -6.21 -6.32
N LEU A 66 -7.46 -5.52 -7.21
CA LEU A 66 -6.83 -6.12 -8.40
C LEU A 66 -5.85 -7.22 -8.03
N MET A 67 -4.99 -7.02 -7.03
CA MET A 67 -4.06 -8.05 -6.58
C MET A 67 -4.77 -9.30 -6.04
N LEU A 68 -5.84 -9.14 -5.26
CA LEU A 68 -6.58 -10.28 -4.70
C LEU A 68 -7.31 -11.06 -5.80
N ILE A 69 -8.04 -10.35 -6.68
CA ILE A 69 -8.79 -10.97 -7.79
C ILE A 69 -7.82 -11.69 -8.72
N SER A 70 -6.75 -11.02 -9.14
CA SER A 70 -5.74 -11.61 -10.03
C SER A 70 -4.98 -12.77 -9.38
N GLY A 71 -4.64 -12.67 -8.09
CA GLY A 71 -4.01 -13.75 -7.35
C GLY A 71 -4.87 -15.01 -7.35
N PHE A 72 -6.18 -14.85 -7.14
CA PHE A 72 -7.13 -15.96 -7.22
C PHE A 72 -7.27 -16.53 -8.65
N MET A 73 -7.30 -15.67 -9.67
CA MET A 73 -7.32 -16.11 -11.08
C MET A 73 -6.08 -16.95 -11.42
N LEU A 74 -4.90 -16.53 -10.95
CA LEU A 74 -3.65 -17.27 -11.16
C LEU A 74 -3.64 -18.60 -10.42
N LEU A 75 -4.09 -18.64 -9.17
CA LEU A 75 -4.26 -19.89 -8.41
C LEU A 75 -5.15 -20.89 -9.16
N ARG A 76 -6.28 -20.42 -9.67
CA ARG A 76 -7.21 -21.25 -10.45
C ARG A 76 -6.60 -21.69 -11.78
N ALA A 77 -5.85 -20.83 -12.47
CA ALA A 77 -5.16 -21.18 -13.70
C ALA A 77 -4.14 -22.31 -13.48
N PHE A 78 -3.48 -22.33 -12.32
CA PHE A 78 -2.54 -23.39 -11.92
C PHE A 78 -3.19 -24.58 -11.20
N GLN A 79 -4.52 -24.68 -11.17
CA GLN A 79 -5.25 -25.77 -10.47
C GLN A 79 -4.80 -25.93 -9.01
N PHE A 80 -4.43 -24.84 -8.34
CA PHE A 80 -3.91 -24.83 -6.96
C PHE A 80 -2.62 -25.63 -6.75
N ALA A 81 -1.95 -26.11 -7.80
CA ALA A 81 -0.71 -26.90 -7.68
C ALA A 81 0.43 -26.12 -7.00
N VAL A 82 0.42 -24.79 -7.13
CA VAL A 82 1.41 -23.87 -6.55
C VAL A 82 1.21 -23.60 -5.06
N SER A 83 0.07 -24.02 -4.48
CA SER A 83 -0.30 -23.69 -3.10
C SER A 83 0.64 -24.27 -2.05
N LYS A 84 1.37 -25.34 -2.37
CA LYS A 84 2.32 -26.01 -1.47
C LYS A 84 3.77 -25.54 -1.62
N GLN A 85 4.04 -24.60 -2.53
CA GLN A 85 5.40 -24.11 -2.75
C GLN A 85 5.71 -23.02 -1.72
N SER A 86 6.88 -23.11 -1.06
CA SER A 86 7.22 -22.22 0.05
C SER A 86 7.24 -20.74 -0.36
N TRP A 87 7.67 -20.42 -1.59
CA TRP A 87 7.64 -19.04 -2.09
C TRP A 87 6.21 -18.46 -2.13
N PHE A 88 5.23 -19.30 -2.45
CA PHE A 88 3.83 -18.88 -2.55
C PHE A 88 3.24 -18.62 -1.17
N GLU A 89 3.51 -19.50 -0.20
CA GLU A 89 3.08 -19.33 1.20
C GLU A 89 3.64 -18.04 1.80
N ILE A 90 4.94 -17.76 1.61
CA ILE A 90 5.58 -16.53 2.08
C ILE A 90 4.97 -15.31 1.39
N LYS A 91 4.75 -15.37 0.06
CA LYS A 91 4.13 -14.26 -0.68
C LYS A 91 2.72 -13.96 -0.16
N MET A 92 1.93 -14.99 0.13
CA MET A 92 0.59 -14.81 0.72
C MET A 92 0.66 -14.23 2.13
N GLY A 93 1.61 -14.68 2.96
CA GLY A 93 1.87 -14.11 4.28
C GLY A 93 2.22 -12.61 4.20
N LEU A 94 3.04 -12.21 3.23
CA LEU A 94 3.38 -10.80 2.99
C LEU A 94 2.18 -9.97 2.51
N ILE A 95 1.30 -10.53 1.68
CA ILE A 95 0.06 -9.84 1.28
C ILE A 95 -0.84 -9.61 2.49
N VAL A 96 -0.97 -10.60 3.38
CA VAL A 96 -1.73 -10.44 4.63
C VAL A 96 -1.07 -9.38 5.53
N LEU A 97 0.26 -9.42 5.69
CA LEU A 97 1.01 -8.42 6.44
C LEU A 97 0.82 -7.01 5.85
N MET A 98 0.77 -6.89 4.52
CA MET A 98 0.49 -5.63 3.82
C MET A 98 -0.90 -5.08 4.19
N ILE A 99 -1.92 -5.93 4.16
CA ILE A 99 -3.29 -5.54 4.54
C ILE A 99 -3.33 -5.11 6.01
N LEU A 100 -2.67 -5.86 6.90
CA LEU A 100 -2.55 -5.51 8.32
C LEU A 100 -1.82 -4.17 8.52
N ASN A 101 -0.76 -3.89 7.76
CA ASN A 101 -0.05 -2.62 7.83
C ASN A 101 -0.97 -1.44 7.46
N ILE A 102 -1.79 -1.60 6.41
CA ILE A 102 -2.78 -0.60 5.99
C ILE A 102 -3.86 -0.39 7.06
N THR A 103 -4.42 -1.46 7.62
CA THR A 103 -5.54 -1.36 8.58
C THR A 103 -5.09 -0.94 9.98
N LEU A 104 -3.92 -1.37 10.43
CA LEU A 104 -3.41 -1.09 11.78
C LEU A 104 -2.63 0.23 11.86
N LEU A 105 -1.81 0.56 10.85
CA LEU A 105 -0.96 1.75 10.90
C LEU A 105 -1.47 2.86 9.97
N GLY A 106 -1.79 2.53 8.72
CA GLY A 106 -2.16 3.50 7.68
C GLY A 106 -3.49 4.22 7.95
N ALA A 107 -4.58 3.48 8.08
CA ALA A 107 -5.92 4.07 8.23
C ALA A 107 -6.08 4.89 9.52
N PRO A 108 -5.65 4.41 10.71
CA PRO A 108 -5.70 5.20 11.93
C PRO A 108 -4.75 6.40 11.90
N GLY A 109 -3.55 6.24 11.31
CA GLY A 109 -2.57 7.31 11.18
C GLY A 109 -3.07 8.47 10.32
N THR A 110 -3.68 8.15 9.17
CA THR A 110 -4.26 9.14 8.26
C THR A 110 -5.44 9.86 8.92
N LYS A 111 -6.34 9.12 9.58
CA LYS A 111 -7.50 9.72 10.27
C LYS A 111 -7.07 10.66 11.40
N ARG A 112 -6.08 10.25 12.20
CA ARG A 112 -5.52 11.06 13.28
C ARG A 112 -4.85 12.32 12.75
N LEU A 113 -4.09 12.20 11.65
CA LEU A 113 -3.43 13.34 11.02
C LEU A 113 -4.45 14.36 10.49
N GLY A 114 -5.56 13.90 9.89
CA GLY A 114 -6.64 14.79 9.45
C GLY A 114 -7.23 15.62 10.59
N VAL A 115 -7.55 14.96 11.73
CA VAL A 115 -8.07 15.66 12.93
C VAL A 115 -7.06 16.67 13.49
N LEU A 116 -5.77 16.34 13.50
CA LEU A 116 -4.73 17.25 13.98
C LEU A 116 -4.54 18.47 13.08
N LEU A 117 -4.73 18.33 11.76
CA LEU A 117 -4.60 19.46 10.82
C LEU A 117 -5.77 20.45 10.91
N GLU A 118 -6.94 19.98 11.35
CA GLU A 118 -8.14 20.82 11.53
C GLU A 118 -8.18 21.51 12.90
N SER A 119 -7.32 21.12 13.84
CA SER A 119 -7.31 21.66 15.21
C SER A 119 -6.32 22.83 15.35
N PRO A 120 -6.77 24.04 15.76
CA PRO A 120 -5.88 25.21 15.95
C PRO A 120 -4.85 25.06 17.07
N THR A 121 -5.06 24.11 17.99
CA THR A 121 -4.22 23.86 19.17
C THR A 121 -3.45 22.55 19.09
N ALA A 122 -3.19 22.05 17.87
CA ALA A 122 -2.50 20.79 17.66
C ALA A 122 -1.15 20.76 18.41
N ASP A 123 -1.11 19.93 19.45
CA ASP A 123 0.09 19.73 20.26
C ASP A 123 1.22 19.13 19.40
N MET A 124 2.39 19.79 19.40
CA MET A 124 3.57 19.36 18.64
C MET A 124 3.99 17.92 19.00
N LEU A 125 3.75 17.47 20.24
CA LEU A 125 4.02 16.10 20.64
C LEU A 125 3.12 15.11 19.89
N GLN A 126 1.83 15.40 19.77
CA GLN A 126 0.88 14.55 19.04
C GLN A 126 1.21 14.49 17.55
N LEU A 127 1.62 15.63 16.98
CA LEU A 127 2.00 15.74 15.59
C LEU A 127 3.28 14.94 15.27
N SER A 128 4.29 15.02 16.15
CA SER A 128 5.53 14.24 16.00
C SER A 128 5.28 12.73 16.10
N SER A 129 4.36 12.31 16.97
CA SER A 129 3.96 10.90 17.10
C SER A 129 3.22 10.40 15.85
N ALA A 130 2.35 11.23 15.26
CA ALA A 130 1.66 10.93 14.01
C ALA A 130 2.65 10.82 12.85
N LYS A 131 3.64 11.71 12.77
CA LYS A 131 4.72 11.64 11.78
C LYS A 131 5.49 10.33 11.86
N ARG A 132 5.97 9.95 13.05
CA ARG A 132 6.75 8.71 13.23
C ARG A 132 5.94 7.47 12.85
N ARG A 133 4.65 7.43 13.20
CA ARG A 133 3.75 6.32 12.84
C ARG A 133 3.55 6.21 11.32
N MET A 134 3.35 7.34 10.64
CA MET A 134 3.19 7.35 9.19
C MET A 134 4.50 6.99 8.48
N ASP A 135 5.64 7.50 8.93
CA ASP A 135 6.95 7.11 8.39
C ASP A 135 7.18 5.60 8.52
N LEU A 136 6.86 5.01 9.68
CA LEU A 136 6.95 3.57 9.89
C LEU A 136 6.02 2.80 8.94
N PHE A 137 4.78 3.27 8.76
CA PHE A 137 3.84 2.68 7.81
C PHE A 137 4.42 2.61 6.40
N TYR A 138 4.95 3.71 5.85
CA TYR A 138 5.51 3.71 4.49
C TYR A 138 6.78 2.88 4.36
N ILE A 139 7.68 2.91 5.36
CA ILE A 139 8.89 2.08 5.36
C ILE A 139 8.51 0.59 5.30
N LEU A 140 7.58 0.15 6.16
CA LEU A 140 7.08 -1.22 6.16
C LEU A 140 6.37 -1.55 4.84
N GLN A 141 5.53 -0.63 4.33
CA GLN A 141 4.78 -0.86 3.10
C GLN A 141 5.71 -1.05 1.89
N VAL A 142 6.74 -0.21 1.76
CA VAL A 142 7.74 -0.32 0.70
C VAL A 142 8.56 -1.61 0.86
N ALA A 143 8.99 -1.94 2.08
CA ALA A 143 9.72 -3.17 2.34
C ALA A 143 8.90 -4.41 1.94
N ILE A 144 7.62 -4.45 2.33
CA ILE A 144 6.71 -5.56 1.99
C ILE A 144 6.49 -5.65 0.47
N LEU A 145 6.23 -4.53 -0.21
CA LEU A 145 6.05 -4.52 -1.66
C LEU A 145 7.31 -4.98 -2.39
N LEU A 146 8.49 -4.56 -1.92
CA LEU A 146 9.77 -4.98 -2.48
C LEU A 146 9.98 -6.48 -2.28
N LEU A 147 9.68 -7.02 -1.10
CA LEU A 147 9.75 -8.46 -0.84
C LEU A 147 8.77 -9.25 -1.73
N ILE A 148 7.53 -8.79 -1.88
CA ILE A 148 6.53 -9.40 -2.78
C ILE A 148 7.05 -9.42 -4.24
N PHE A 149 7.68 -8.32 -4.68
CA PHE A 149 8.26 -8.22 -6.02
C PHE A 149 9.44 -9.18 -6.19
N VAL A 150 10.38 -9.20 -5.24
CA VAL A 150 11.55 -10.10 -5.25
C VAL A 150 11.10 -11.56 -5.28
N LEU A 151 10.14 -11.96 -4.44
CA LEU A 151 9.58 -13.32 -4.46
C LEU A 151 8.83 -13.65 -5.76
N GLY A 152 8.29 -12.64 -6.45
CA GLY A 152 7.68 -12.81 -7.75
C GLY A 152 8.70 -13.19 -8.84
N VAL A 153 9.93 -12.67 -8.73
CA VAL A 153 11.04 -12.92 -9.66
C VAL A 153 11.79 -14.19 -9.27
N PHE A 154 12.21 -14.29 -8.02
CA PHE A 154 12.97 -15.40 -7.47
C PHE A 154 12.04 -16.44 -6.86
N LYS A 155 11.51 -17.32 -7.73
CA LYS A 155 10.71 -18.48 -7.33
C LYS A 155 11.64 -19.59 -6.85
N PHE A 156 11.72 -19.80 -5.54
CA PHE A 156 12.38 -20.98 -4.97
C PHE A 156 11.37 -22.11 -4.75
N GLN A 157 11.81 -23.34 -4.96
CA GLN A 157 10.99 -24.54 -4.78
C GLN A 157 10.83 -24.88 -3.30
#